data_AF-A0A918RZ70-F1
#
_entry.id   AF-A0A918RZ70-F1
#
_cell.length_a   1.000
_cell.length_b   1.000
_cell.length_c   1.000
_cell.angle_alpha   90.00
_cell.angle_beta   90.00
_cell.angle_gamma   90.00
#
_symmetry.space_group_name_H-M   'P 1'
#
loop_
_entity.id
_entity.type
_entity.pdbx_description
1 polymer ?
#
loop_
_entity_poly.entity_id
_entity_poly.type
_entity_poly.pdbx_seq_one_letter_code
_entity_poly.pdbx_strand_id
1 'polypeptide(L)'
;MTKEESLKLMHFPNEWLVWDMYPDELFQIQISGNEVGYEDGSDHDRTGVFHWWLKRNPSSEKLILLAKLTLIDPDPLMGQDVRSYIAKSEHCNESVNQVLQLAT
;
A
#
# COMPACT_ATOMS: atom_id res chain seq x y z
N MET A 1 12.62 -16.31 2.30
CA MET A 1 12.50 -14.84 2.36
C MET A 1 11.62 -14.49 3.56
N THR A 2 12.03 -13.53 4.38
CA THR A 2 11.26 -12.93 5.47
C THR A 2 10.50 -11.69 4.97
N LYS A 3 9.57 -11.14 5.76
CA LYS A 3 8.88 -9.89 5.41
C LYS A 3 9.86 -8.73 5.29
N GLU A 4 10.79 -8.61 6.23
CA GLU A 4 11.81 -7.58 6.25
C GLU A 4 12.70 -7.63 5.01
N GLU A 5 13.10 -8.82 4.58
CA GLU A 5 13.87 -9.03 3.34
C GLU A 5 13.03 -8.63 2.11
N SER A 6 11.76 -9.00 2.08
CA SER A 6 10.83 -8.68 1.00
C SER A 6 10.60 -7.17 0.85
N LEU A 7 10.35 -6.46 1.96
CA LEU A 7 10.22 -5.00 1.95
C LEU A 7 11.49 -4.32 1.44
N LYS A 8 12.66 -4.76 1.89
CA LYS A 8 13.94 -4.21 1.44
C LYS A 8 14.14 -4.43 -0.06
N LEU A 9 13.84 -5.63 -0.56
CA LEU A 9 13.96 -5.95 -1.97
C LEU A 9 13.07 -5.06 -2.86
N MET A 10 11.86 -4.75 -2.39
CA MET A 10 10.88 -3.95 -3.13
C MET A 10 10.90 -2.46 -2.78
N HIS A 11 11.87 -2.03 -1.97
CA HIS A 11 12.03 -0.65 -1.51
C HIS A 11 10.81 -0.08 -0.79
N PHE A 12 10.09 -0.91 -0.04
CA PHE A 12 9.02 -0.43 0.82
C PHE A 12 9.59 0.34 2.04
N PRO A 13 8.95 1.44 2.46
CA PRO A 13 9.21 2.07 3.74
C PRO A 13 9.00 1.09 4.91
N ASN A 14 9.79 1.20 5.97
CA ASN A 14 9.72 0.29 7.13
C ASN A 14 8.39 0.44 7.91
N GLU A 15 7.72 1.57 7.75
CA GLU A 15 6.42 1.90 8.32
C GLU A 15 5.33 0.87 7.96
N TRP A 16 5.47 0.17 6.83
CA TRP A 16 4.59 -0.94 6.47
C TRP A 16 4.56 -2.05 7.53
N LEU A 17 5.69 -2.33 8.18
CA LEU A 17 5.77 -3.27 9.30
C LEU A 17 5.40 -2.61 10.62
N VAL A 18 5.91 -1.40 10.88
CA VAL A 18 5.68 -0.69 12.15
C VAL A 18 4.20 -0.39 12.39
N TRP A 19 3.45 -0.10 11.33
CA TRP A 19 2.01 0.20 11.41
C TRP A 19 1.10 -1.00 11.14
N ASP A 20 1.68 -2.22 11.07
CA ASP A 20 0.94 -3.45 10.78
C ASP A 20 0.06 -3.34 9.52
N MET A 21 0.68 -2.84 8.43
CA MET A 21 0.06 -2.68 7.11
C MET A 21 0.53 -3.73 6.11
N TYR A 22 1.45 -4.61 6.53
CA TYR A 22 1.97 -5.72 5.74
C TYR A 22 1.70 -7.08 6.42
N PRO A 23 0.42 -7.53 6.45
CA PRO A 23 0.02 -8.77 7.12
C PRO A 23 0.59 -10.01 6.43
N ASP A 24 0.59 -11.14 7.13
CA ASP A 24 1.11 -12.42 6.60
C ASP A 24 0.42 -12.82 5.29
N GLU A 25 -0.90 -12.62 5.19
CA GLU A 25 -1.66 -12.91 3.98
C GLU A 25 -1.11 -12.15 2.76
N LEU A 26 -0.90 -10.84 2.91
CA LEU A 26 -0.38 -10.00 1.84
C LEU A 26 1.04 -10.41 1.46
N PHE A 27 1.88 -10.68 2.46
CA PHE A 27 3.23 -11.18 2.24
C PHE A 27 3.23 -12.50 1.46
N GLN A 28 2.37 -13.46 1.85
CA GLN A 28 2.26 -14.73 1.14
C GLN A 28 1.82 -14.54 -0.31
N ILE A 29 0.83 -13.68 -0.58
CA ILE A 29 0.39 -13.36 -1.95
C ILE A 29 1.55 -12.77 -2.77
N GLN A 30 2.31 -11.85 -2.18
CA GLN A 30 3.38 -11.17 -2.88
C GLN A 30 4.57 -12.09 -3.18
N ILE A 31 4.86 -13.06 -2.32
CA ILE A 31 5.93 -14.05 -2.56
C ILE A 31 5.48 -15.24 -3.41
N SER A 32 4.21 -15.65 -3.34
CA SER A 32 3.68 -16.77 -4.14
C SER A 32 3.50 -16.39 -5.60
N GLY A 33 3.24 -15.11 -5.89
CA GLY A 33 3.19 -14.60 -7.26
C GLY A 33 4.55 -14.36 -7.91
N ASN A 34 5.63 -14.38 -7.13
CA ASN A 34 7.01 -14.29 -7.63
C ASN A 34 7.59 -15.66 -8.03
N GLU A 35 6.74 -16.62 -8.40
CA GLU A 35 7.21 -17.85 -9.07
C GLU A 35 7.77 -17.50 -10.46
N VAL A 36 9.00 -17.94 -10.70
CA VAL A 36 9.78 -17.70 -11.93
C VAL A 36 8.95 -18.11 -13.16
N GLY A 37 8.44 -17.12 -13.89
CA GLY A 37 7.67 -17.33 -15.12
C GLY A 37 6.38 -16.49 -15.27
N TYR A 38 5.92 -15.78 -14.23
CA TYR A 38 4.69 -14.98 -14.25
C TYR A 38 4.87 -13.56 -13.69
N GLU A 39 5.85 -12.81 -14.21
CA GLU A 39 6.11 -11.40 -13.82
C GLU A 39 5.03 -10.38 -14.30
N ASP A 40 3.87 -10.82 -14.76
CA ASP A 40 2.90 -9.98 -15.49
C ASP A 40 1.65 -9.59 -14.67
N GLY A 41 1.74 -9.62 -13.34
CA GLY A 41 0.67 -9.19 -12.44
C GLY A 41 1.00 -7.87 -11.73
N SER A 42 0.17 -6.84 -11.91
CA SER A 42 0.27 -5.56 -11.17
C SER A 42 0.08 -5.71 -9.65
N ASP A 43 -0.33 -6.89 -9.17
CA ASP A 43 -0.53 -7.19 -7.75
C ASP A 43 0.80 -7.54 -7.02
N HIS A 44 1.93 -7.57 -7.72
CA HIS A 44 3.25 -7.93 -7.17
C HIS A 44 4.17 -6.75 -6.88
N ASP A 45 3.81 -5.56 -7.35
CA ASP A 45 4.53 -4.32 -7.09
C ASP A 45 3.99 -3.56 -5.86
N ARG A 46 4.60 -2.42 -5.53
CA ARG A 46 4.15 -1.59 -4.40
C ARG A 46 2.72 -1.09 -4.57
N THR A 47 2.32 -0.77 -5.80
CA THR A 47 0.97 -0.31 -6.16
C THR A 47 -0.07 -1.40 -5.91
N GLY A 48 0.26 -2.64 -6.28
CA GLY A 48 -0.54 -3.84 -6.04
C GLY A 48 -0.90 -4.03 -4.57
N VAL A 49 0.06 -3.79 -3.68
CA VAL A 49 -0.15 -3.85 -2.23
C VAL A 49 -1.15 -2.78 -1.74
N PHE A 50 -1.11 -1.56 -2.26
CA PHE A 50 -2.13 -0.55 -1.96
C PHE A 50 -3.51 -0.97 -2.47
N HIS A 51 -3.59 -1.47 -3.71
CA HIS A 51 -4.86 -1.93 -4.28
C HIS A 51 -5.43 -3.14 -3.56
N TRP A 52 -4.60 -4.03 -3.04
CA TRP A 52 -5.03 -5.15 -2.21
C TRP A 52 -5.82 -4.67 -0.99
N TRP A 53 -5.32 -3.63 -0.30
CA TRP A 53 -6.05 -3.01 0.81
C TRP A 53 -7.34 -2.36 0.34
N LEU A 54 -7.29 -1.54 -0.70
CA LEU A 54 -8.45 -0.77 -1.19
C LEU A 54 -9.59 -1.68 -1.68
N LYS A 55 -9.28 -2.80 -2.35
CA LYS A 55 -10.26 -3.82 -2.79
C LYS A 55 -11.06 -4.43 -1.62
N ARG A 56 -10.55 -4.35 -0.38
CA ARG A 56 -11.16 -4.93 0.83
C ARG A 56 -11.98 -3.92 1.65
N ASN A 57 -12.26 -2.74 1.09
CA ASN A 57 -13.02 -1.66 1.73
C ASN A 57 -12.51 -1.33 3.16
N PRO A 58 -11.25 -0.86 3.29
CA PRO A 58 -10.61 -0.67 4.58
C PRO A 58 -11.30 0.45 5.38
N SER A 59 -11.22 0.37 6.71
CA SER A 59 -11.74 1.43 7.59
C SER A 59 -11.04 2.76 7.37
N SER A 60 -11.64 3.86 7.84
CA SER A 60 -11.02 5.19 7.81
C SER A 60 -9.65 5.24 8.50
N GLU A 61 -9.46 4.48 9.58
CA GLU A 61 -8.17 4.35 10.28
C GLU A 61 -7.10 3.75 9.37
N LYS A 62 -7.44 2.67 8.63
CA LYS A 62 -6.52 2.04 7.68
C LYS A 62 -6.30 2.93 6.45
N LEU A 63 -7.32 3.67 5.99
CA LEU A 63 -7.16 4.66 4.92
C LEU A 63 -6.20 5.80 5.31
N ILE A 64 -6.22 6.25 6.57
CA ILE A 64 -5.25 7.24 7.08
C ILE A 64 -3.82 6.69 6.99
N LEU A 65 -3.60 5.43 7.39
CA LEU A 65 -2.28 4.82 7.31
C LEU A 65 -1.83 4.64 5.86
N LEU A 66 -2.71 4.18 4.97
CA LEU A 66 -2.42 4.08 3.53
C LEU A 66 -2.06 5.45 2.96
N ALA A 67 -2.83 6.50 3.28
CA ALA A 67 -2.54 7.86 2.83
C ALA A 67 -1.16 8.31 3.31
N LYS A 68 -0.79 8.09 4.58
CA LYS A 68 0.55 8.38 5.10
C LYS A 68 1.65 7.60 4.38
N LEU A 69 1.43 6.31 4.11
CA LEU A 69 2.37 5.46 3.36
C LEU A 69 2.63 6.01 1.95
N THR A 70 1.61 6.58 1.27
CA THR A 70 1.81 7.24 -0.03
C THR A 70 2.66 8.51 0.01
N LEU A 71 2.81 9.15 1.18
CA LEU A 71 3.63 10.37 1.33
C LEU A 71 5.12 10.04 1.48
N ILE A 72 5.42 8.84 1.98
CA ILE A 72 6.78 8.38 2.26
C ILE A 72 7.24 7.29 1.28
N ASP A 73 6.39 6.86 0.34
CA ASP A 73 6.79 5.92 -0.70
C ASP A 73 7.86 6.56 -1.61
N PRO A 74 8.89 5.80 -2.01
CA PRO A 74 9.93 6.33 -2.91
C PRO A 74 9.43 6.70 -4.31
N ASP A 75 8.24 6.22 -4.73
CA ASP A 75 7.60 6.64 -5.98
C ASP A 75 6.46 7.64 -5.72
N PRO A 76 6.71 8.96 -5.87
CA PRO A 76 5.71 9.97 -5.58
C PRO A 76 4.55 9.99 -6.60
N LEU A 77 4.77 9.51 -7.84
CA LEU A 77 3.72 9.47 -8.86
C LEU A 77 2.74 8.32 -8.57
N MET A 78 3.26 7.15 -8.20
CA MET A 78 2.44 6.05 -7.71
C MET A 78 1.67 6.46 -6.45
N GLY A 79 2.35 7.11 -5.49
CA GLY A 79 1.69 7.63 -4.30
C GLY A 79 0.55 8.59 -4.64
N GLN A 80 0.73 9.48 -5.62
CA GLN A 80 -0.32 10.39 -6.09
C GLN A 80 -1.50 9.64 -6.71
N ASP A 81 -1.24 8.63 -7.54
CA ASP A 81 -2.29 7.82 -8.16
C ASP A 81 -3.12 7.08 -7.10
N VAL A 82 -2.46 6.40 -6.16
CA VAL A 82 -3.11 5.70 -5.04
C VAL A 82 -3.99 6.64 -4.20
N ARG A 83 -3.52 7.86 -3.91
CA ARG A 83 -4.33 8.86 -3.19
C ARG A 83 -5.64 9.18 -3.89
N SER A 84 -5.69 9.14 -5.22
CA SER A 84 -6.92 9.36 -5.98
C SER A 84 -7.96 8.24 -5.75
N TYR A 85 -7.52 7.02 -5.46
CA TYR A 85 -8.40 5.90 -5.11
C TYR A 85 -8.82 5.95 -3.64
N ILE A 86 -7.92 6.33 -2.73
CA ILE A 86 -8.27 6.56 -1.32
C ILE A 86 -9.36 7.64 -1.22
N ALA A 87 -9.24 8.74 -1.97
CA ALA A 87 -10.24 9.81 -2.00
C ALA A 87 -11.64 9.36 -2.46
N LYS A 88 -11.72 8.27 -3.25
CA LYS A 88 -12.97 7.69 -3.76
C LYS A 88 -13.51 6.56 -2.87
N SER A 89 -12.79 6.17 -1.82
CA SER A 89 -13.19 5.06 -0.94
C SER A 89 -14.41 5.45 -0.10
N GLU A 90 -15.29 4.48 0.18
CA GLU A 90 -16.53 4.69 0.95
C GLU A 90 -16.27 5.29 2.35
N HIS A 91 -15.18 4.84 3.01
CA HIS A 91 -14.78 5.30 4.34
C HIS A 91 -13.88 6.55 4.34
N CYS A 92 -13.79 7.26 3.21
CA CYS A 92 -13.05 8.52 3.12
C CYS A 92 -13.78 9.65 3.86
N ASN A 93 -13.42 9.86 5.13
CA ASN A 93 -13.99 10.90 5.97
C ASN A 93 -13.09 12.14 6.05
N GLU A 94 -13.47 13.12 6.88
CA GLU A 94 -12.71 14.36 7.07
C GLU A 94 -11.26 14.12 7.50
N SER A 95 -11.02 13.18 8.43
CA SER A 95 -9.67 12.84 8.88
C SER A 95 -8.81 12.23 7.79
N VAL A 96 -9.39 11.39 6.92
CA VAL A 96 -8.69 10.87 5.73
C VAL A 96 -8.34 12.02 4.78
N ASN A 97 -9.30 12.90 4.51
CA ASN A 97 -9.10 14.05 3.61
C ASN A 97 -8.01 15.01 4.11
N GLN A 98 -7.92 15.26 5.42
CA GLN A 98 -6.86 16.09 6.00
C GLN A 98 -5.47 15.54 5.69
N VAL A 99 -5.28 14.22 5.73
CA VAL A 99 -3.99 13.59 5.40
C VAL A 99 -3.72 13.68 3.90
N LEU A 100 -4.74 13.47 3.05
CA LEU A 100 -4.58 13.58 1.60
C LEU A 100 -4.14 14.99 1.16
N GLN A 101 -4.58 16.03 1.87
CA GLN A 101 -4.22 17.42 1.60
C GLN A 101 -2.77 17.77 1.96
N LEU A 102 -2.11 17.00 2.84
CA LEU A 102 -0.69 17.19 3.14
C LEU A 102 0.23 16.91 1.94
N ALA A 103 -0.30 16.23 0.92
CA ALA A 103 0.43 15.90 -0.30
C ALA A 103 0.37 16.98 -1.40
N THR A 104 -0.32 18.09 -1.13
CA THR A 104 -0.58 19.21 -2.07
C THR A 104 0.42 20.33 -1.85
#